data_AF-A0A519GX18-F1
#
_entry.id   AF-A0A519GX18-F1
#
_cell.length_a   1.000
_cell.length_b   1.000
_cell.length_c   1.000
_cell.angle_alpha   90.00
_cell.angle_beta   90.00
_cell.angle_gamma   90.00
#
_symmetry.space_group_name_H-M   'P 1'
#
loop_
_entity.id
_entity.type
_entity.pdbx_description
1 polymer ?
#
loop_
_entity_poly.entity_id
_entity_poly.type
_entity_poly.pdbx_seq_one_letter_code
_entity_poly.pdbx_strand_id
1 'polypeptide(L)'
;MTTLPLPTRDGVGPSCVGLTPGPWPTITDFLVARFPAISRETWAARMAAGTVVDEHGVPVTLDRAHEAPLRVYYYRSLPAEVRIPFDERILFQDDELVVADKPPFLPVTPTGKYVQESLLVRLKRALSLDDLAPLHRIDRGTSGLVLFSVRPATRGAYTTLFAERQVEKHYEAVVHWPPGASVPPVHRSRLADDAHFMRVKEVPGEPNSETHIVLRE
;
A
#
# COMPACT_ATOMS: atom_id res chain seq x y z
N MET A 1 4.46 10.87 18.40
CA MET A 1 3.69 10.42 17.22
C MET A 1 2.47 11.30 17.13
N THR A 2 2.25 12.00 16.01
CA THR A 2 1.04 12.82 15.84
C THR A 2 -0.12 11.86 15.64
N THR A 3 -1.07 11.87 16.57
CA THR A 3 -2.30 11.07 16.48
C THR A 3 -3.02 11.45 15.19
N LEU A 4 -3.42 10.47 14.39
CA LEU A 4 -4.26 10.74 13.22
C LEU A 4 -5.59 11.36 13.70
N PRO A 5 -6.12 12.36 12.99
CA PRO A 5 -7.38 13.01 13.38
C PRO A 5 -8.60 12.08 13.23
N LEU A 6 -8.44 10.95 12.52
CA LEU A 6 -9.43 9.88 12.43
C LEU A 6 -8.78 8.53 12.80
N PRO A 7 -9.47 7.65 13.55
CA PRO A 7 -8.95 6.34 13.91
C PRO A 7 -8.96 5.36 12.73
N THR A 8 -8.29 4.23 12.86
CA THR A 8 -8.49 3.08 11.96
C THR A 8 -9.91 2.51 12.14
N ARG A 9 -10.54 2.07 11.06
CA ARG A 9 -11.84 1.37 11.07
C ARG A 9 -11.73 0.08 10.30
N ASP A 10 -12.03 -1.05 10.93
CA ASP A 10 -11.95 -2.38 10.33
C ASP A 10 -10.61 -2.62 9.61
N GLY A 11 -9.50 -2.27 10.26
CA GLY A 11 -8.14 -2.39 9.69
C GLY A 11 -7.79 -1.35 8.60
N VAL A 12 -8.70 -0.45 8.23
CA VAL A 12 -8.47 0.60 7.23
C VAL A 12 -8.27 1.96 7.91
N GLY A 13 -7.07 2.54 7.75
CA GLY A 13 -6.79 3.90 8.19
C GLY A 13 -7.45 4.96 7.31
N PRO A 14 -7.62 6.20 7.81
CA PRO A 14 -8.11 7.30 6.99
C PRO A 14 -7.16 7.61 5.83
N SER A 15 -7.72 7.91 4.67
CA SER A 15 -7.01 8.53 3.57
C SER A 15 -6.83 10.02 3.85
N CYS A 16 -5.74 10.60 3.34
CA CYS A 16 -5.42 12.02 3.51
C CYS A 16 -5.24 12.66 2.14
N VAL A 17 -5.81 13.85 1.95
CA VAL A 17 -5.58 14.70 0.79
C VAL A 17 -5.14 16.08 1.25
N GLY A 18 -4.07 16.60 0.68
CA GLY A 18 -3.65 17.98 0.88
C GLY A 18 -4.44 18.90 -0.06
N LEU A 19 -5.02 19.97 0.48
CA LEU A 19 -5.61 21.05 -0.29
C LEU A 19 -4.49 21.83 -0.98
N THR A 20 -4.60 22.01 -2.28
CA THR A 20 -3.70 22.85 -3.08
C THR A 20 -4.38 24.17 -3.40
N PRO A 21 -3.65 25.29 -3.49
CA PRO A 21 -4.24 26.56 -3.93
C PRO A 21 -4.99 26.41 -5.26
N GLY A 22 -6.13 27.09 -5.39
CA GLY A 22 -6.91 27.07 -6.63
C GLY A 22 -8.28 27.75 -6.50
N PRO A 23 -9.09 27.72 -7.56
CA PRO A 23 -10.30 28.55 -7.71
C PRO A 23 -11.54 27.97 -7.02
N TRP A 24 -11.38 26.98 -6.15
CA TRP A 24 -12.51 26.32 -5.50
C TRP A 24 -13.06 27.21 -4.37
N PRO A 25 -14.37 27.51 -4.34
CA PRO A 25 -14.96 28.26 -3.23
C PRO A 25 -14.93 27.48 -1.91
N THR A 26 -15.25 26.17 -1.96
CA THR A 26 -15.34 25.31 -0.78
C THR A 26 -14.41 24.10 -0.87
N ILE A 27 -14.10 23.50 0.28
CA ILE A 27 -13.40 22.21 0.35
C ILE A 27 -14.16 21.14 -0.43
N THR A 28 -15.50 21.16 -0.40
CA THR A 28 -16.34 20.24 -1.18
C THR A 28 -16.08 20.35 -2.69
N ASP A 29 -15.98 21.57 -3.22
CA ASP A 29 -15.72 21.81 -4.65
C ASP A 29 -14.35 21.27 -5.05
N PHE A 30 -13.35 21.44 -4.19
CA PHE A 30 -12.03 20.85 -4.38
C PHE A 30 -12.09 19.32 -4.39
N LEU A 31 -12.77 18.70 -3.41
CA LEU A 31 -12.86 17.25 -3.30
C LEU A 31 -13.59 16.62 -4.50
N VAL A 32 -14.66 17.25 -4.98
CA VAL A 32 -15.39 16.79 -6.19
C VAL A 32 -14.50 16.88 -7.43
N ALA A 33 -13.77 18.00 -7.60
CA ALA A 33 -12.85 18.16 -8.72
C ALA A 33 -11.68 17.17 -8.66
N ARG A 34 -11.13 16.94 -7.46
CA ARG A 34 -9.98 16.06 -7.23
C ARG A 34 -10.32 14.58 -7.38
N PHE A 35 -11.55 14.20 -7.06
CA PHE A 35 -12.05 12.83 -7.07
C PHE A 35 -13.35 12.72 -7.89
N PRO A 36 -13.31 12.83 -9.23
CA PRO A 36 -14.50 12.89 -10.07
C PRO A 36 -15.35 11.61 -10.03
N ALA A 37 -14.79 10.50 -9.56
CA ALA A 37 -15.53 9.24 -9.34
C ALA A 37 -16.43 9.25 -8.08
N ILE A 38 -16.36 10.29 -7.25
CA ILE A 38 -17.14 10.42 -6.01
C ILE A 38 -18.07 11.62 -6.17
N SER A 39 -19.39 11.37 -6.13
CA SER A 39 -20.38 12.44 -6.31
C SER A 39 -20.37 13.43 -5.14
N ARG A 40 -20.84 14.66 -5.40
CA ARG A 40 -21.05 15.67 -4.34
C ARG A 40 -21.97 15.14 -3.23
N GLU A 41 -23.02 14.41 -3.59
CA GLU A 41 -23.94 13.79 -2.63
C GLU A 41 -23.23 12.78 -1.72
N THR A 42 -22.32 11.98 -2.29
CA THR A 42 -21.51 11.04 -1.49
C THR A 42 -20.61 11.79 -0.50
N TRP A 43 -19.99 12.90 -0.93
CA TRP A 43 -19.21 13.76 -0.04
C TRP A 43 -20.08 14.39 1.05
N ALA A 44 -21.26 14.90 0.70
CA ALA A 44 -22.23 15.45 1.64
C ALA A 44 -22.61 14.42 2.71
N ALA A 45 -22.94 13.19 2.31
CA ALA A 45 -23.28 12.12 3.22
C ALA A 45 -22.11 11.78 4.18
N ARG A 46 -20.87 11.76 3.67
CA ARG A 46 -19.66 11.53 4.50
C ARG A 46 -19.41 12.65 5.49
N MET A 47 -19.58 13.90 5.08
CA MET A 47 -19.45 15.09 5.94
C MET A 47 -20.52 15.10 7.03
N ALA A 48 -21.79 14.84 6.66
CA ALA A 48 -22.89 14.72 7.61
C ALA A 48 -22.68 13.58 8.63
N ALA A 49 -22.03 12.50 8.22
CA ALA A 49 -21.64 11.40 9.11
C ALA A 49 -20.40 11.71 9.98
N GLY A 50 -19.80 12.90 9.87
CA GLY A 50 -18.59 13.28 10.61
C GLY A 50 -17.34 12.49 10.21
N THR A 51 -17.32 11.94 8.98
CA THR A 51 -16.22 11.08 8.49
C THR A 51 -15.25 11.80 7.56
N VAL A 52 -15.36 13.12 7.50
CA VAL A 52 -14.44 14.03 6.80
C VAL A 52 -14.03 15.12 7.79
N VAL A 53 -12.74 15.17 8.11
CA VAL A 53 -12.18 16.13 9.08
C VAL A 53 -10.90 16.74 8.53
N ASP A 54 -10.50 17.90 9.05
CA ASP A 54 -9.18 18.46 8.77
C ASP A 54 -8.06 17.85 9.64
N GLU A 55 -6.84 18.34 9.50
CA GLU A 55 -5.68 17.86 10.27
C GLU A 55 -5.73 18.16 11.77
N HIS A 56 -6.64 19.02 12.18
CA HIS A 56 -6.92 19.32 13.58
C HIS A 56 -8.10 18.51 14.13
N GLY A 57 -8.70 17.64 13.31
CA GLY A 57 -9.87 16.85 13.67
C GLY A 57 -11.19 17.62 13.62
N VAL A 58 -11.20 18.82 13.04
CA VAL A 58 -12.42 19.62 12.89
C VAL A 58 -13.25 19.06 11.73
N PRO A 59 -14.55 18.72 11.93
CA PRO A 59 -15.42 18.26 10.86
C PRO A 59 -15.53 19.28 9.72
N VAL A 60 -15.41 18.80 8.49
CA VAL A 60 -15.59 19.62 7.29
C VAL A 60 -17.07 19.67 6.93
N THR A 61 -17.64 20.87 6.85
CA THR A 61 -19.00 21.12 6.36
C THR A 61 -19.02 21.39 4.86
N LEU A 62 -20.20 21.32 4.23
CA LEU A 62 -20.35 21.52 2.80
C LEU A 62 -19.92 22.91 2.31
N ASP A 63 -20.16 23.91 3.14
CA ASP A 63 -19.90 25.34 2.92
C ASP A 63 -18.54 25.79 3.45
N ARG A 64 -17.74 24.90 4.05
CA ARG A 64 -16.41 25.23 4.56
C ARG A 64 -15.54 25.77 3.42
N ALA A 65 -15.08 27.01 3.58
CA ALA A 65 -14.23 27.69 2.61
C ALA A 65 -12.96 26.89 2.31
N HIS A 66 -12.52 26.93 1.05
CA HIS A 66 -11.29 26.28 0.64
C HIS A 66 -10.07 27.13 1.06
N GLU A 67 -9.41 26.73 2.14
CA GLU A 67 -8.22 27.39 2.67
C GLU A 67 -7.02 26.42 2.57
N ALA A 68 -6.12 26.69 1.62
CA ALA A 68 -4.88 25.93 1.45
C ALA A 68 -3.68 26.70 2.01
N PRO A 69 -2.65 26.02 2.56
CA PRO A 69 -2.53 24.58 2.69
C PRO A 69 -3.29 24.05 3.92
N LEU A 70 -3.99 22.94 3.74
CA LEU A 70 -4.66 22.18 4.81
C LEU A 70 -4.71 20.72 4.40
N ARG A 71 -4.69 19.78 5.33
CA ARG A 71 -4.95 18.36 5.03
C ARG A 71 -6.34 17.96 5.48
N VAL A 72 -7.03 17.21 4.63
CA VAL A 72 -8.36 16.64 4.89
C VAL A 72 -8.26 15.13 4.91
N TYR A 73 -8.87 14.53 5.93
CA TYR A 73 -8.86 13.11 6.22
C TYR A 73 -10.27 12.53 6.02
N TYR A 74 -10.36 11.37 5.36
CA TYR A 74 -11.63 10.69 5.05
C TYR A 74 -11.43 9.19 4.87
N TYR A 75 -12.49 8.38 4.97
CA TYR A 75 -12.41 6.96 4.64
C TYR A 75 -12.76 6.70 3.18
N ARG A 76 -11.96 5.86 2.52
CA ARG A 76 -12.35 5.27 1.24
C ARG A 76 -13.44 4.22 1.50
N SER A 77 -14.48 4.24 0.68
CA SER A 77 -15.54 3.24 0.69
C SER A 77 -15.80 2.79 -0.74
N LEU A 78 -16.11 1.50 -0.90
CA LEU A 78 -16.59 0.93 -2.16
C LEU A 78 -18.05 0.49 -1.93
N PRO A 79 -18.97 0.74 -2.87
CA PRO A 79 -20.37 0.31 -2.72
C PRO A 79 -20.50 -1.20 -2.51
N ALA A 80 -19.66 -1.98 -3.18
CA ALA A 80 -19.49 -3.41 -2.96
C ALA A 80 -18.06 -3.81 -3.32
N GLU A 81 -17.37 -4.46 -2.39
CA GLU A 81 -16.03 -5.01 -2.61
C GLU A 81 -16.12 -6.53 -2.74
N VAL A 82 -15.59 -7.07 -3.85
CA VAL A 82 -15.64 -8.51 -4.13
C VAL A 82 -14.56 -9.22 -3.33
N ARG A 83 -14.95 -10.23 -2.54
CA ARG A 83 -14.01 -11.09 -1.82
C ARG A 83 -13.09 -11.81 -2.78
N ILE A 84 -11.79 -11.79 -2.50
CA ILE A 84 -10.82 -12.62 -3.19
C ILE A 84 -10.89 -14.04 -2.57
N PRO A 85 -11.21 -15.09 -3.35
CA PRO A 85 -11.56 -16.42 -2.83
C PRO A 85 -10.33 -17.25 -2.44
N PHE A 86 -9.30 -16.60 -1.93
CA PHE A 86 -8.08 -17.22 -1.40
C PHE A 86 -7.76 -16.59 -0.07
N ASP A 87 -7.30 -17.40 0.87
CA ASP A 87 -6.95 -16.98 2.21
C ASP A 87 -5.44 -17.01 2.38
N GLU A 88 -4.91 -16.01 3.08
CA GLU A 88 -3.54 -15.99 3.56
C GLU A 88 -3.33 -16.92 4.76
N ARG A 89 -2.09 -17.33 4.98
CA ARG A 89 -1.70 -18.10 6.16
C ARG A 89 -0.60 -17.36 6.92
N ILE A 90 -0.77 -17.21 8.22
CA ILE A 90 0.29 -16.68 9.09
C ILE A 90 1.28 -17.81 9.35
N LEU A 91 2.55 -17.59 9.02
CA LEU A 91 3.62 -18.56 9.25
C LEU A 91 4.42 -18.24 10.50
N PHE A 92 4.47 -16.97 10.88
CA PHE A 92 5.19 -16.49 12.06
C PHE A 92 4.52 -15.24 12.61
N GLN A 93 4.46 -15.13 13.93
CA GLN A 93 4.02 -13.94 14.64
C GLN A 93 4.73 -13.86 15.99
N ASP A 94 5.32 -12.71 16.27
CA ASP A 94 5.78 -12.31 17.60
C ASP A 94 5.39 -10.86 17.88
N ASP A 95 5.97 -10.25 18.92
CA ASP A 95 5.69 -8.88 19.31
C ASP A 95 6.20 -7.84 18.30
N GLU A 96 7.06 -8.22 17.36
CA GLU A 96 7.74 -7.32 16.43
C GLU A 96 7.28 -7.50 14.99
N LEU A 97 7.03 -8.74 14.59
CA LEU A 97 6.85 -9.16 13.21
C LEU A 97 5.66 -10.11 13.04
N VAL A 98 5.00 -9.96 11.89
CA VAL A 98 4.11 -10.97 11.32
C VAL A 98 4.64 -11.36 9.95
N VAL A 99 4.74 -12.66 9.68
CA VAL A 99 5.07 -13.21 8.36
C VAL A 99 3.87 -13.97 7.84
N ALA A 100 3.35 -13.53 6.70
CA ALA A 100 2.22 -14.17 6.04
C ALA A 100 2.61 -14.74 4.68
N ASP A 101 2.07 -15.91 4.39
CA ASP A 101 2.04 -16.53 3.08
C ASP A 101 0.87 -15.95 2.28
N LYS A 102 1.18 -15.04 1.35
CA LYS A 102 0.19 -14.33 0.56
C LYS A 102 -0.24 -15.18 -0.64
N PRO A 103 -1.54 -15.42 -0.86
CA PRO A 103 -2.00 -16.07 -2.07
C PRO A 103 -1.80 -15.17 -3.30
N PRO A 104 -1.82 -15.73 -4.52
CA PRO A 104 -1.86 -14.91 -5.73
C PRO A 104 -3.16 -14.07 -5.78
N PHE A 105 -3.13 -13.01 -6.57
CA PHE A 105 -4.20 -12.04 -6.80
C PHE A 105 -4.57 -11.10 -5.64
N LEU A 106 -4.16 -11.42 -4.40
CA LEU A 106 -4.35 -10.57 -3.23
C LEU A 106 -3.33 -9.41 -3.23
N PRO A 107 -3.74 -8.13 -3.22
CA PRO A 107 -2.82 -7.01 -3.06
C PRO A 107 -2.29 -6.95 -1.62
N VAL A 108 -1.02 -6.53 -1.45
CA VAL A 108 -0.44 -6.37 -0.10
C VAL A 108 -1.11 -5.24 0.67
N THR A 109 -1.37 -4.10 0.01
CA THR A 109 -1.97 -2.90 0.61
C THR A 109 -3.23 -2.47 -0.14
N PRO A 110 -4.14 -1.70 0.51
CA PRO A 110 -5.35 -1.19 -0.13
C PRO A 110 -5.07 -0.40 -1.42
N THR A 111 -5.65 -0.83 -2.54
CA THR A 111 -5.45 -0.22 -3.86
C THR A 111 -6.65 -0.42 -4.78
N GLY A 112 -6.97 0.59 -5.60
CA GLY A 112 -8.04 0.52 -6.59
C GLY A 112 -9.38 0.03 -6.02
N LYS A 113 -9.84 -1.12 -6.51
CA LYS A 113 -11.09 -1.79 -6.11
C LYS A 113 -10.97 -2.66 -4.84
N TYR A 114 -9.81 -2.63 -4.17
CA TYR A 114 -9.54 -3.42 -2.98
C TYR A 114 -9.18 -2.52 -1.81
N VAL A 115 -10.11 -2.29 -0.91
CA VAL A 115 -9.89 -1.55 0.33
C VAL A 115 -9.77 -2.53 1.49
N GLN A 116 -10.78 -3.38 1.68
CA GLN A 116 -10.85 -4.41 2.72
C GLN A 116 -10.09 -5.69 2.33
N GLU A 117 -10.05 -6.02 1.05
CA GLU A 117 -9.49 -7.26 0.49
C GLU A 117 -8.03 -7.08 0.09
N SER A 118 -7.24 -6.53 1.01
CA SER A 118 -5.78 -6.54 0.95
C SER A 118 -5.20 -7.33 2.11
N LEU A 119 -4.03 -7.94 1.91
CA LEU A 119 -3.37 -8.74 2.94
C LEU A 119 -3.22 -7.95 4.25
N LEU A 120 -2.76 -6.70 4.16
CA LEU A 120 -2.62 -5.83 5.32
C LEU A 120 -3.92 -5.70 6.11
N VAL A 121 -5.02 -5.37 5.45
CA VAL A 121 -6.29 -5.08 6.13
C VAL A 121 -6.91 -6.35 6.70
N ARG A 122 -6.83 -7.47 5.99
CA ARG A 122 -7.27 -8.76 6.51
C ARG A 122 -6.49 -9.17 7.76
N LEU A 123 -5.16 -9.05 7.74
CA LEU A 123 -4.31 -9.33 8.91
C LEU A 123 -4.59 -8.40 10.08
N LYS A 124 -4.74 -7.08 9.84
CA LYS A 124 -5.11 -6.12 10.90
C LYS A 124 -6.40 -6.52 11.61
N ARG A 125 -7.42 -6.93 10.85
CA ARG A 125 -8.70 -7.37 11.38
C ARG A 125 -8.59 -8.71 12.11
N ALA A 126 -7.93 -9.68 11.51
CA ALA A 126 -7.78 -11.02 12.09
C ALA A 126 -6.97 -11.00 13.40
N LEU A 127 -5.97 -10.12 13.50
CA LEU A 127 -5.05 -10.06 14.63
C LEU A 127 -5.33 -8.91 15.61
N SER A 128 -6.28 -8.02 15.28
CA SER A 128 -6.54 -6.78 16.03
C SER A 128 -5.29 -5.89 16.20
N LEU A 129 -4.47 -5.79 15.14
CA LEU A 129 -3.20 -5.05 15.15
C LEU A 129 -3.28 -3.80 14.25
N ASP A 130 -3.89 -2.71 14.72
CA ASP A 130 -4.10 -1.51 13.90
C ASP A 130 -2.81 -0.82 13.41
N ASP A 131 -1.70 -1.01 14.13
CA ASP A 131 -0.39 -0.48 13.78
C ASP A 131 0.41 -1.38 12.83
N LEU A 132 -0.13 -2.52 12.40
CA LEU A 132 0.55 -3.40 11.46
C LEU A 132 0.90 -2.62 10.17
N ALA A 133 2.13 -2.79 9.66
CA ALA A 133 2.56 -2.16 8.43
C ALA A 133 3.47 -3.09 7.62
N PRO A 134 3.30 -3.20 6.30
CA PRO A 134 4.15 -4.04 5.47
C PRO A 134 5.58 -3.47 5.41
N LEU A 135 6.58 -4.33 5.57
CA LEU A 135 7.99 -3.98 5.42
C LEU A 135 8.45 -4.02 3.96
N HIS A 136 7.80 -4.83 3.15
CA HIS A 136 7.99 -4.88 1.70
C HIS A 136 6.68 -5.27 1.01
N ARG A 137 6.70 -5.25 -0.32
CA ARG A 137 5.56 -5.64 -1.14
C ARG A 137 6.02 -6.64 -2.19
N ILE A 138 5.10 -7.52 -2.59
CA ILE A 138 5.20 -8.33 -3.80
C ILE A 138 3.98 -8.01 -4.66
N ASP A 139 4.09 -8.26 -5.97
CA ASP A 139 3.04 -7.92 -6.90
C ASP A 139 1.76 -8.68 -6.62
N ARG A 140 0.64 -8.12 -7.09
CA ARG A 140 -0.67 -8.73 -6.92
C ARG A 140 -0.70 -10.17 -7.45
N GLY A 141 -0.04 -10.44 -8.59
CA GLY A 141 0.01 -11.79 -9.18
C GLY A 141 0.99 -12.75 -8.50
N THR A 142 1.93 -12.24 -7.70
CA THR A 142 2.96 -13.05 -7.04
C THR A 142 2.44 -13.61 -5.72
N SER A 143 2.63 -14.89 -5.48
CA SER A 143 2.37 -15.54 -4.19
C SER A 143 3.64 -15.59 -3.34
N GLY A 144 3.48 -15.81 -2.03
CA GLY A 144 4.58 -16.08 -1.12
C GLY A 144 4.70 -15.07 0.01
N LEU A 145 5.89 -15.02 0.61
CA LEU A 145 6.11 -14.39 1.90
C LEU A 145 6.01 -12.86 1.84
N VAL A 146 5.28 -12.30 2.81
CA VAL A 146 5.24 -10.86 3.08
C VAL A 146 5.42 -10.61 4.57
N LEU A 147 6.39 -9.78 4.90
CA LEU A 147 6.71 -9.39 6.27
C LEU A 147 6.01 -8.08 6.64
N PHE A 148 5.53 -8.03 7.88
CA PHE A 148 4.90 -6.86 8.48
C PHE A 148 5.55 -6.54 9.82
N SER A 149 5.78 -5.26 10.10
CA SER A 149 6.12 -4.78 11.44
C SER A 149 4.86 -4.60 12.27
N VAL A 150 4.88 -5.07 13.51
CA VAL A 150 3.82 -4.89 14.51
C VAL A 150 3.97 -3.55 15.22
N ARG A 151 5.19 -3.18 15.64
CA ARG A 151 5.43 -1.99 16.48
C ARG A 151 5.94 -0.79 15.67
N PRO A 152 5.28 0.38 15.77
CA PRO A 152 5.77 1.59 15.11
C PRO A 152 7.19 2.01 15.53
N ALA A 153 7.56 1.74 16.79
CA ALA A 153 8.86 2.12 17.35
C ALA A 153 10.05 1.38 16.71
N THR A 154 9.87 0.11 16.32
CA THR A 154 10.93 -0.72 15.73
C THR A 154 10.85 -0.82 14.21
N ARG A 155 9.71 -0.44 13.61
CA ARG A 155 9.47 -0.44 12.16
C ARG A 155 10.60 0.20 11.34
N GLY A 156 11.14 1.32 11.81
CA GLY A 156 12.22 2.03 11.13
C GLY A 156 13.46 1.14 10.93
N ALA A 157 13.88 0.43 11.97
CA ALA A 157 15.04 -0.46 11.92
C ALA A 157 14.85 -1.60 10.90
N TYR A 158 13.68 -2.26 10.91
CA TYR A 158 13.37 -3.29 9.92
C TYR A 158 13.32 -2.74 8.49
N THR A 159 12.74 -1.56 8.28
CA THR A 159 12.69 -0.91 6.96
C THR A 159 14.10 -0.63 6.43
N THR A 160 15.01 -0.21 7.31
CA THR A 160 16.42 0.04 6.96
C THR A 160 17.11 -1.22 6.45
N LEU A 161 16.84 -2.41 7.02
CA LEU A 161 17.43 -3.68 6.54
C LEU A 161 17.12 -3.93 5.05
N PHE A 162 15.90 -3.60 4.59
CA PHE A 162 15.55 -3.71 3.17
C PHE A 162 16.26 -2.66 2.32
N ALA A 163 16.31 -1.41 2.79
CA ALA A 163 16.95 -0.30 2.07
C ALA A 163 18.47 -0.53 1.90
N GLU A 164 19.12 -1.08 2.93
CA GLU A 164 20.54 -1.40 2.97
C GLU A 164 20.87 -2.79 2.40
N ARG A 165 19.87 -3.50 1.85
CA ARG A 165 20.03 -4.83 1.22
C ARG A 165 20.60 -5.91 2.15
N GLN A 166 20.29 -5.82 3.45
CA GLN A 166 20.64 -6.81 4.45
C GLN A 166 19.64 -7.98 4.52
N VAL A 167 18.58 -7.94 3.71
CA VAL A 167 17.56 -8.99 3.62
C VAL A 167 17.76 -9.81 2.35
N GLU A 168 18.00 -11.10 2.51
CA GLU A 168 18.06 -12.06 1.41
C GLU A 168 16.65 -12.59 1.09
N LYS A 169 16.29 -12.63 -0.19
CA LYS A 169 14.97 -13.08 -0.66
C LYS A 169 15.13 -14.10 -1.77
N HIS A 170 14.49 -15.24 -1.60
CA HIS A 170 14.53 -16.34 -2.56
C HIS A 170 13.16 -16.44 -3.24
N TYR A 171 13.17 -16.56 -4.56
CA TYR A 171 11.97 -16.71 -5.37
C TYR A 171 12.08 -17.96 -6.22
N GLU A 172 11.03 -18.77 -6.24
CA GLU A 172 10.87 -19.85 -7.20
C GLU A 172 9.96 -19.38 -8.33
N ALA A 173 10.35 -19.64 -9.57
CA ALA A 173 9.62 -19.25 -10.75
C ALA A 173 9.68 -20.33 -11.82
N VAL A 174 8.58 -20.54 -12.52
CA VAL A 174 8.52 -21.36 -13.73
C VAL A 174 8.60 -20.41 -14.92
N VAL A 175 9.61 -20.60 -15.76
CA VAL A 175 9.86 -19.74 -16.93
C VAL A 175 9.88 -20.59 -18.21
N HIS A 176 9.36 -20.02 -19.29
CA HIS A 176 9.59 -20.62 -20.61
C HIS A 176 11.04 -20.34 -21.00
N TRP A 177 11.80 -21.40 -21.29
CA TRP A 177 13.21 -21.30 -21.63
C TRP A 177 13.51 -22.01 -22.96
N PRO A 178 14.24 -21.37 -23.90
CA PRO A 178 14.60 -22.02 -25.15
C PRO A 178 15.41 -23.30 -24.93
N PRO A 179 15.10 -24.41 -25.62
CA PRO A 179 15.92 -25.60 -25.58
C PRO A 179 17.39 -25.28 -25.93
N GLY A 180 18.33 -25.73 -25.10
CA GLY A 180 19.78 -25.55 -25.30
C GLY A 180 20.35 -24.20 -24.83
N ALA A 181 19.54 -23.28 -24.32
CA ALA A 181 20.06 -22.05 -23.72
C ALA A 181 20.55 -22.32 -22.28
N SER A 182 21.72 -21.81 -21.91
CA SER A 182 22.22 -21.86 -20.53
C SER A 182 21.61 -20.73 -19.71
N VAL A 183 21.23 -21.03 -18.46
CA VAL A 183 20.82 -20.01 -17.49
C VAL A 183 22.10 -19.45 -16.84
N PRO A 184 22.34 -18.14 -16.90
CA PRO A 184 23.50 -17.57 -16.22
C PRO A 184 23.32 -17.72 -14.70
N PRO A 185 24.34 -18.20 -13.97
CA PRO A 185 24.23 -18.38 -12.52
C PRO A 185 24.06 -17.05 -11.77
N VAL A 186 24.48 -15.94 -12.38
CA VAL A 186 24.32 -14.59 -11.85
C VAL A 186 23.93 -13.65 -12.99
N HIS A 187 22.85 -12.90 -12.80
CA HIS A 187 22.45 -11.78 -13.65
C HIS A 187 22.76 -10.47 -12.93
N ARG A 188 23.56 -9.59 -13.55
CA ARG A 188 23.88 -8.25 -13.03
C ARG A 188 23.40 -7.20 -14.00
N SER A 189 22.62 -6.23 -13.53
CA SER A 189 22.12 -5.15 -14.36
C SER A 189 22.05 -3.83 -13.61
N ARG A 190 21.99 -2.73 -14.38
CA ARG A 190 21.71 -1.40 -13.85
C ARG A 190 20.25 -1.07 -14.08
N LEU A 191 19.50 -0.99 -12.98
CA LEU A 191 18.10 -0.58 -12.97
C LEU A 191 17.99 0.93 -12.77
N ALA A 192 17.08 1.54 -13.53
CA ALA A 192 16.69 2.93 -13.37
C ALA A 192 15.17 3.08 -13.50
N ASP A 193 14.65 4.19 -13.00
CA ASP A 193 13.22 4.51 -13.12
C ASP A 193 12.80 4.58 -14.59
N ASP A 194 11.61 4.05 -14.86
CA ASP A 194 10.96 4.18 -16.15
C ASP A 194 10.10 5.45 -16.21
N ALA A 195 9.72 5.88 -17.41
CA ALA A 195 8.74 6.95 -17.59
C ALA A 195 7.35 6.56 -17.06
N HIS A 196 7.04 5.27 -17.01
CA HIS A 196 5.83 4.77 -16.38
C HIS A 196 6.01 4.66 -14.86
N PHE A 197 5.11 5.30 -14.12
CA PHE A 197 5.12 5.30 -12.66
C PHE A 197 5.21 3.88 -12.09
N MET A 198 6.12 3.68 -11.13
CA MET A 198 6.38 2.40 -10.44
C MET A 198 6.98 1.28 -11.31
N ARG A 199 7.42 1.57 -12.53
CA ARG A 199 8.19 0.63 -13.35
C ARG A 199 9.67 0.98 -13.31
N VAL A 200 10.51 -0.05 -13.29
CA VAL A 200 11.95 0.06 -13.48
C VAL A 200 12.34 -0.61 -14.78
N LYS A 201 13.43 -0.15 -15.38
CA LYS A 201 14.00 -0.72 -16.60
C LYS A 201 15.50 -0.90 -16.46
N GLU A 202 16.03 -1.88 -17.19
CA GLU A 202 17.46 -2.02 -17.36
C GLU A 202 17.98 -0.94 -18.31
N VAL A 203 19.11 -0.34 -17.94
CA VAL A 203 19.80 0.69 -18.71
C VAL A 203 21.30 0.40 -18.73
N PRO A 204 22.07 0.93 -19.71
CA PRO A 204 23.53 0.81 -19.69
C PRO A 204 24.16 1.47 -18.44
N GLY A 205 25.28 0.93 -17.98
CA GLY A 205 26.12 1.48 -16.90
C GLY A 205 26.50 0.47 -15.82
N GLU A 206 27.15 0.95 -14.74
CA GLU A 206 27.56 0.14 -13.59
C GLU A 206 26.36 -0.55 -12.92
N PRO A 207 26.39 -1.90 -12.75
CA PRO A 207 25.29 -2.64 -12.14
C PRO A 207 24.97 -2.15 -10.73
N ASN A 208 23.68 -1.99 -10.45
CA ASN A 208 23.16 -1.72 -9.11
C ASN A 208 22.19 -2.82 -8.67
N SER A 209 22.06 -3.91 -9.43
CA SER A 209 21.24 -5.08 -9.14
C SER A 209 22.01 -6.35 -9.46
N GLU A 210 21.80 -7.37 -8.64
CA GLU A 210 22.37 -8.70 -8.81
C GLU A 210 21.30 -9.74 -8.44
N THR A 211 21.17 -10.79 -9.25
CA THR A 211 20.26 -11.91 -9.01
C THR A 211 21.01 -13.21 -9.26
N HIS A 212 21.01 -14.09 -8.27
CA HIS A 212 21.60 -15.42 -8.39
C HIS A 212 20.50 -16.37 -8.87
N ILE A 213 20.80 -17.18 -9.87
CA ILE A 213 19.83 -18.05 -10.52
C ILE A 213 20.35 -19.49 -10.46
N VAL A 214 19.52 -20.37 -9.92
CA VAL A 214 19.79 -21.81 -9.84
C VAL A 214 18.61 -22.53 -10.47
N LEU A 215 18.89 -23.43 -11.40
CA LEU A 215 17.90 -24.35 -11.93
C LEU A 215 17.59 -25.41 -10.87
N ARG A 216 16.30 -25.62 -10.60
CA ARG A 216 15.85 -26.76 -9.79
C ARG A 216 15.50 -27.93 -10.71
N GLU A 217 15.97 -29.11 -10.34
CA GLU A 217 15.68 -30.39 -10.98
C GLU A 217 14.26 -30.88 -10.66
#